data_AF-A0A9E7RS89-F1
#
_entry.id   AF-A0A9E7RS89-F1
#
_cell.length_a   1.000
_cell.length_b   1.000
_cell.length_c   1.000
_cell.angle_alpha   90.00
_cell.angle_beta   90.00
_cell.angle_gamma   90.00
#
_symmetry.space_group_name_H-M   'P 1'
#
loop_
_entity.id
_entity.type
_entity.pdbx_description
1 polymer ?
#
loop_
_entity_poly.entity_id
_entity_poly.type
_entity_poly.pdbx_seq_one_letter_code
_entity_poly.pdbx_strand_id
1 'polypeptide(L)'
;MIESKIKVLRKAAKVSTTQSSDKLWAVIAGNEDMVNSVAYESIASKDLVKILFREHVTIRDSFVRKRFDFIMVYGDSNKIRDLSLICKDNGGAFIKIAPYYVENEPNLVLLVAPEDAMKKFAGEAEKNSIGFSFILEDRTTGFIETDVYLTEKLSGFIRNIVDPLFKVTDVVLVTLLISVHERDDVRRICEIASRNNIFAVDFKDIVEEE
;
A
#
# COMPACT_ATOMS: atom_id res chain seq x y z
N MET A 1 -36.60 -37.54 -16.63
CA MET A 1 -36.66 -36.86 -15.31
C MET A 1 -35.31 -36.80 -14.58
N ILE A 2 -34.38 -37.74 -14.82
CA ILE A 2 -33.00 -37.69 -14.28
C ILE A 2 -32.14 -36.66 -15.03
N GLU A 3 -32.31 -36.56 -16.34
CA GLU A 3 -31.53 -35.69 -17.22
C GLU A 3 -31.76 -34.19 -16.96
N SER A 4 -32.98 -33.79 -16.58
CA SER A 4 -33.29 -32.43 -16.16
C SER A 4 -32.62 -32.07 -14.82
N LYS A 5 -32.58 -33.01 -13.86
CA LYS A 5 -31.85 -32.84 -12.59
C LYS A 5 -30.35 -32.76 -12.79
N ILE A 6 -29.78 -33.58 -13.70
CA ILE A 6 -28.36 -33.51 -14.07
C ILE A 6 -28.04 -32.18 -14.78
N LYS A 7 -28.93 -31.67 -15.63
CA LYS A 7 -28.76 -30.38 -16.31
C LYS A 7 -28.84 -29.22 -15.33
N VAL A 8 -29.72 -29.29 -14.33
CA VAL A 8 -29.79 -28.32 -13.22
C VAL A 8 -28.55 -28.39 -12.33
N LEU A 9 -28.08 -29.59 -11.98
CA LEU A 9 -26.85 -29.77 -11.20
C LEU A 9 -25.61 -29.31 -11.97
N ARG A 10 -25.53 -29.56 -13.29
CA ARG A 10 -24.46 -29.03 -14.15
C ARG A 10 -24.56 -27.52 -14.32
N LYS A 11 -25.76 -26.94 -14.36
CA LYS A 11 -25.97 -25.49 -14.43
C LYS A 11 -25.62 -24.83 -13.10
N ALA A 12 -25.99 -25.43 -11.97
CA ALA A 12 -25.59 -25.00 -10.63
C ALA A 12 -24.07 -25.15 -10.41
N ALA A 13 -23.46 -26.23 -10.90
CA ALA A 13 -22.02 -26.41 -10.89
C ALA A 13 -21.31 -25.40 -11.82
N LYS A 14 -21.89 -25.08 -12.98
CA LYS A 14 -21.38 -24.01 -13.86
C LYS A 14 -21.46 -22.64 -13.18
N VAL A 15 -22.53 -22.38 -12.43
CA VAL A 15 -22.73 -21.13 -11.67
C VAL A 15 -21.84 -21.10 -10.43
N SER A 16 -21.47 -22.25 -9.83
CA SER A 16 -20.51 -22.32 -8.73
C SER A 16 -19.05 -22.29 -9.19
N THR A 17 -18.73 -22.76 -10.40
CA THR A 17 -17.39 -22.61 -11.03
C THR A 17 -17.20 -21.26 -11.72
N THR A 18 -18.27 -20.47 -11.81
CA THR A 18 -18.21 -19.07 -12.20
C THR A 18 -18.59 -18.23 -10.98
N GLN A 19 -17.90 -18.44 -9.85
CA GLN A 19 -17.65 -17.31 -8.97
C GLN A 19 -16.83 -16.34 -9.82
N SER A 20 -17.48 -15.35 -10.44
CA SER A 20 -16.78 -14.13 -10.77
C SER A 20 -16.35 -13.57 -9.42
N SER A 21 -15.17 -13.97 -8.95
CA SER A 21 -14.55 -13.26 -7.84
C SER A 21 -14.44 -11.83 -8.33
N ASP A 22 -15.07 -10.89 -7.64
CA ASP A 22 -14.84 -9.49 -7.94
C ASP A 22 -13.33 -9.26 -7.85
N LYS A 23 -12.73 -8.87 -8.98
CA LYS A 23 -11.32 -8.52 -9.00
C LYS A 23 -11.18 -7.13 -8.42
N LEU A 24 -10.12 -6.92 -7.66
CA LEU A 24 -9.87 -5.65 -7.00
C LEU A 24 -8.38 -5.43 -6.84
N TRP A 25 -8.01 -4.19 -6.57
CA TRP A 25 -6.65 -3.82 -6.26
C TRP A 25 -6.44 -3.83 -4.75
N ALA A 26 -5.23 -4.13 -4.32
CA ALA A 26 -4.80 -3.92 -2.96
C ALA A 26 -3.40 -3.35 -2.90
N VAL A 27 -3.17 -2.51 -1.90
CA VAL A 27 -1.85 -1.96 -1.57
C VAL A 27 -1.50 -2.47 -0.19
N ILE A 28 -0.31 -3.05 -0.09
CA ILE A 28 0.26 -3.59 1.15
C ILE A 28 1.57 -2.85 1.42
N ALA A 29 1.73 -2.30 2.61
CA ALA A 29 2.92 -1.54 3.00
C ALA A 29 3.42 -1.92 4.41
N GLY A 30 4.73 -1.95 4.61
CA GLY A 30 5.34 -2.25 5.91
C GLY A 30 6.81 -2.65 5.79
N ASN A 31 7.27 -3.47 6.74
CA ASN A 31 8.65 -3.97 6.74
C ASN A 31 8.92 -4.91 5.57
N GLU A 32 10.18 -4.95 5.14
CA GLU A 32 10.66 -5.76 4.00
C GLU A 32 10.24 -7.24 4.14
N ASP A 33 10.45 -7.84 5.31
CA ASP A 33 10.11 -9.26 5.56
C ASP A 33 8.60 -9.55 5.42
N MET A 34 7.75 -8.62 5.86
CA MET A 34 6.31 -8.74 5.73
C MET A 34 5.89 -8.64 4.26
N VAL A 35 6.41 -7.65 3.54
CA VAL A 35 6.13 -7.47 2.11
C VAL A 35 6.68 -8.65 1.29
N ASN A 36 7.84 -9.20 1.66
CA ASN A 36 8.40 -10.42 1.07
C ASN A 36 7.45 -11.61 1.22
N SER A 37 6.84 -11.78 2.40
CA SER A 37 5.87 -12.85 2.65
C SER A 37 4.63 -12.71 1.75
N VAL A 38 4.11 -11.49 1.62
CA VAL A 38 2.97 -11.20 0.73
C VAL A 38 3.34 -11.37 -0.75
N ALA A 39 4.53 -10.95 -1.16
CA ALA A 39 5.01 -11.13 -2.53
C ALA A 39 5.17 -12.61 -2.89
N TYR A 40 5.76 -13.41 -1.99
CA TYR A 40 5.89 -14.86 -2.16
C TYR A 40 4.52 -15.51 -2.33
N GLU A 41 3.56 -15.19 -1.45
CA GLU A 41 2.20 -15.73 -1.51
C GLU A 41 1.43 -15.29 -2.75
N SER A 42 1.67 -14.08 -3.24
CA SER A 42 1.11 -13.59 -4.50
C SER A 42 1.65 -14.40 -5.69
N ILE A 43 2.97 -14.60 -5.76
CA ILE A 43 3.63 -15.40 -6.81
C ILE A 43 3.18 -16.87 -6.76
N ALA A 44 3.10 -17.45 -5.56
CA ALA A 44 2.67 -18.82 -5.35
C ALA A 44 1.20 -19.06 -5.78
N SER A 45 0.39 -18.00 -5.82
CA SER A 45 -1.02 -18.06 -6.19
C SER A 45 -1.28 -18.03 -7.69
N LYS A 46 -0.22 -18.01 -8.52
CA LYS A 46 -0.28 -18.08 -9.99
C LYS A 46 -1.24 -17.02 -10.55
N ASP A 47 -2.31 -17.46 -11.21
CA ASP A 47 -3.22 -16.60 -11.98
C ASP A 47 -4.29 -15.92 -11.10
N LEU A 48 -4.32 -16.18 -9.80
CA LEU A 48 -5.32 -15.58 -8.89
C LEU A 48 -4.99 -14.12 -8.55
N VAL A 49 -3.71 -13.76 -8.47
CA VAL A 49 -3.25 -12.40 -8.11
C VAL A 49 -1.99 -12.05 -8.90
N LYS A 50 -1.98 -10.88 -9.52
CA LYS A 50 -0.85 -10.29 -10.22
C LYS A 50 -0.24 -9.18 -9.37
N ILE A 51 1.08 -9.17 -9.28
CA ILE A 51 1.82 -8.02 -8.74
C ILE A 51 1.91 -6.98 -9.87
N LEU A 52 1.43 -5.77 -9.59
CA LEU A 52 1.50 -4.65 -10.54
C LEU A 52 2.84 -3.95 -10.42
N PHE A 53 3.22 -3.57 -9.21
CA PHE A 53 4.55 -3.05 -8.91
C PHE A 53 4.91 -3.31 -7.44
N ARG A 54 6.20 -3.17 -7.14
CA ARG A 54 6.75 -3.20 -5.79
C ARG A 54 7.83 -2.12 -5.70
N GLU A 55 7.87 -1.44 -4.57
CA GLU A 55 8.82 -0.38 -4.30
C GLU A 55 9.53 -0.59 -2.96
N HIS A 56 10.80 -0.21 -2.95
CA HIS A 56 11.68 -0.26 -1.78
C HIS A 56 12.08 1.16 -1.41
N VAL A 57 11.59 1.67 -0.30
CA VAL A 57 11.73 3.07 0.08
C VAL A 57 12.74 3.22 1.20
N THR A 58 13.68 4.15 1.00
CA THR A 58 14.62 4.59 2.03
C THR A 58 14.53 6.10 2.17
N ILE A 59 13.94 6.57 3.27
CA ILE A 59 13.86 8.00 3.60
C ILE A 59 14.99 8.34 4.56
N ARG A 60 15.76 9.39 4.24
CA ARG A 60 16.77 9.94 5.14
C ARG A 60 16.21 11.18 5.82
N ASP A 61 16.12 11.14 7.13
CA ASP A 61 15.66 12.26 7.95
C ASP A 61 16.67 12.53 9.05
N SER A 62 17.30 13.71 8.99
CA SER A 62 18.28 14.18 9.96
C SER A 62 19.41 13.18 10.18
N PHE A 63 19.31 12.28 11.16
CA PHE A 63 20.32 11.26 11.48
C PHE A 63 19.79 9.82 11.37
N VAL A 64 18.53 9.67 10.99
CA VAL A 64 17.80 8.41 10.92
C VAL A 64 17.50 8.09 9.46
N ARG A 65 17.54 6.80 9.16
CA ARG A 65 17.07 6.22 7.92
C ARG A 65 15.82 5.41 8.25
N LYS A 66 14.71 5.75 7.60
CA LYS A 66 13.44 5.02 7.68
C LYS A 66 13.36 4.11 6.44
N ARG A 67 13.20 2.80 6.62
CA ARG A 67 13.13 1.84 5.52
C ARG A 67 11.79 1.11 5.54
N PHE A 68 11.17 1.01 4.38
CA PHE A 68 9.94 0.26 4.21
C PHE A 68 9.73 -0.14 2.76
N ASP A 69 8.89 -1.15 2.58
CA ASP A 69 8.46 -1.62 1.29
C ASP A 69 6.95 -1.46 1.15
N PHE A 70 6.50 -1.40 -0.09
CA PHE A 70 5.10 -1.63 -0.40
C PHE A 70 4.93 -2.28 -1.76
N ILE A 71 3.82 -2.96 -1.92
CA ILE A 71 3.47 -3.73 -3.11
C ILE A 71 2.02 -3.47 -3.46
N MET A 72 1.76 -3.32 -4.76
CA MET A 72 0.41 -3.24 -5.28
C MET A 72 0.09 -4.49 -6.08
N VAL A 73 -1.08 -5.06 -5.80
CA VAL A 73 -1.55 -6.30 -6.40
C VAL A 73 -2.96 -6.12 -6.96
N TYR A 74 -3.29 -6.92 -7.98
CA TYR A 74 -4.63 -6.98 -8.57
C TYR A 74 -5.05 -8.43 -8.80
N GLY A 75 -6.28 -8.79 -8.45
CA GLY A 75 -6.74 -10.17 -8.62
C GLY A 75 -7.98 -10.54 -7.83
N ASP A 76 -8.17 -11.84 -7.65
CA ASP A 76 -9.27 -12.49 -6.95
C ASP A 76 -9.43 -11.95 -5.51
N SER A 77 -10.64 -11.52 -5.19
CA SER A 77 -10.95 -10.92 -3.88
C SER A 77 -10.76 -11.85 -2.69
N ASN A 78 -10.94 -13.16 -2.85
CA ASN A 78 -10.68 -14.13 -1.78
C ASN A 78 -9.18 -14.25 -1.53
N LYS A 79 -8.37 -14.39 -2.59
CA LYS A 79 -6.92 -14.46 -2.41
C LYS A 79 -6.36 -13.15 -1.85
N ILE A 80 -6.87 -11.99 -2.29
CA ILE A 80 -6.47 -10.70 -1.70
C ILE A 80 -6.87 -10.60 -0.23
N ARG A 81 -8.02 -11.17 0.17
CA ARG A 81 -8.38 -11.27 1.58
C ARG A 81 -7.38 -12.12 2.36
N ASP A 82 -6.92 -13.25 1.83
CA ASP A 82 -5.89 -14.06 2.49
C ASP A 82 -4.58 -13.27 2.67
N LEU A 83 -4.16 -12.51 1.64
CA LEU A 83 -2.99 -11.63 1.74
C LEU A 83 -3.17 -10.54 2.81
N SER A 84 -4.39 -10.03 2.99
CA SER A 84 -4.69 -9.05 4.03
C SER A 84 -4.46 -9.59 5.45
N LEU A 85 -4.76 -10.88 5.68
CA LEU A 85 -4.52 -11.53 6.97
C LEU A 85 -3.02 -11.61 7.24
N ILE A 86 -2.24 -12.05 6.25
CA ILE A 86 -0.77 -12.12 6.36
C ILE A 86 -0.18 -10.75 6.63
N CYS A 87 -0.66 -9.72 5.92
CA CYS A 87 -0.22 -8.35 6.15
C CYS A 87 -0.50 -7.90 7.59
N LYS A 88 -1.74 -8.10 8.07
CA LYS A 88 -2.17 -7.62 9.38
C LYS A 88 -1.54 -8.37 10.55
N ASP A 89 -1.38 -9.68 10.42
CA ASP A 89 -0.72 -10.51 11.44
C ASP A 89 0.77 -10.12 11.60
N ASN A 90 1.39 -9.59 10.54
CA ASN A 90 2.78 -9.12 10.54
C ASN A 90 2.90 -7.59 10.67
N GLY A 91 1.85 -6.90 11.11
CA GLY A 91 1.90 -5.49 11.47
C GLY A 91 1.81 -4.49 10.32
N GLY A 92 1.50 -4.92 9.10
CA GLY A 92 1.45 -4.08 7.91
C GLY A 92 0.19 -3.22 7.76
N ALA A 93 0.27 -2.22 6.89
CA ALA A 93 -0.87 -1.48 6.36
C ALA A 93 -1.39 -2.14 5.08
N PHE A 94 -2.69 -2.16 4.91
CA PHE A 94 -3.43 -2.81 3.85
C PHE A 94 -4.66 -1.97 3.47
N ILE A 95 -4.73 -1.52 2.22
CA ILE A 95 -5.96 -0.98 1.66
C ILE A 95 -6.45 -1.86 0.52
N LYS A 96 -7.77 -2.10 0.49
CA LYS A 96 -8.46 -2.77 -0.62
C LYS A 96 -9.24 -1.73 -1.41
N ILE A 97 -8.94 -1.63 -2.70
CA ILE A 97 -9.52 -0.67 -3.63
C ILE A 97 -10.46 -1.45 -4.56
N ALA A 98 -11.75 -1.39 -4.27
CA ALA A 98 -12.78 -2.00 -5.10
C ALA A 98 -12.99 -1.20 -6.41
N PRO A 99 -13.45 -1.86 -7.50
CA PRO A 99 -13.78 -1.18 -8.76
C PRO A 99 -14.71 0.02 -8.60
N TYR A 100 -15.64 -0.05 -7.64
CA TYR A 100 -16.52 1.07 -7.30
C TYR A 100 -15.78 2.40 -7.09
N TYR A 101 -14.64 2.40 -6.36
CA TYR A 101 -13.90 3.65 -6.15
C TYR A 101 -13.29 4.16 -7.45
N VAL A 102 -12.73 3.27 -8.27
CA VAL A 102 -12.11 3.64 -9.56
C VAL A 102 -13.14 4.22 -10.53
N GLU A 103 -14.36 3.70 -10.49
CA GLU A 103 -15.46 4.14 -11.37
C GLU A 103 -16.14 5.44 -10.90
N ASN A 104 -16.17 5.71 -9.59
CA ASN A 104 -16.98 6.78 -9.02
C ASN A 104 -16.18 7.94 -8.42
N GLU A 105 -14.90 7.74 -8.12
CA GLU A 105 -14.03 8.78 -7.56
C GLU A 105 -13.15 9.41 -8.65
N PRO A 106 -13.13 10.74 -8.78
CA PRO A 106 -12.23 11.41 -9.71
C PRO A 106 -10.78 11.32 -9.27
N ASN A 107 -9.89 11.16 -10.25
CA ASN A 107 -8.45 11.41 -10.11
C ASN A 107 -7.83 10.77 -8.85
N LEU A 108 -8.02 9.47 -8.68
CA LEU A 108 -7.50 8.74 -7.54
C LEU A 108 -5.96 8.84 -7.47
N VAL A 109 -5.44 9.14 -6.29
CA VAL A 109 -3.99 9.13 -6.01
C VAL A 109 -3.72 8.27 -4.77
N LEU A 110 -2.80 7.33 -4.92
CA LEU A 110 -2.28 6.52 -3.83
C LEU A 110 -1.08 7.23 -3.19
N LEU A 111 -1.10 7.35 -1.87
CA LEU A 111 -0.01 7.92 -1.07
C LEU A 111 0.48 6.90 -0.04
N VAL A 112 1.79 6.71 0.06
CA VAL A 112 2.43 5.86 1.09
C VAL A 112 3.61 6.60 1.72
N ALA A 113 3.55 6.79 3.04
CA ALA A 113 4.60 7.49 3.78
C ALA A 113 4.47 7.32 5.31
N PRO A 114 5.54 7.64 6.07
CA PRO A 114 5.44 7.87 7.50
C PRO A 114 4.37 8.92 7.88
N GLU A 115 3.73 8.74 9.04
CA GLU A 115 2.62 9.58 9.50
C GLU A 115 3.01 11.08 9.61
N ASP A 116 4.24 11.38 10.04
CA ASP A 116 4.77 12.75 10.13
C ASP A 116 4.85 13.43 8.76
N ALA A 117 5.28 12.70 7.74
CA ALA A 117 5.31 13.18 6.36
C ALA A 117 3.88 13.42 5.83
N MET A 118 2.94 12.50 6.08
CA MET A 118 1.53 12.67 5.68
C MET A 118 0.88 13.92 6.31
N LYS A 119 1.12 14.16 7.61
CA LYS A 119 0.62 15.36 8.30
C LYS A 119 1.17 16.65 7.67
N LYS A 120 2.45 16.67 7.32
CA LYS A 120 3.07 17.80 6.64
C LYS A 120 2.49 18.02 5.24
N PHE A 121 2.28 16.95 4.48
CA PHE A 121 1.62 17.00 3.17
C PHE A 121 0.21 17.58 3.26
N ALA A 122 -0.61 17.11 4.20
CA ALA A 122 -1.97 17.62 4.36
C ALA A 122 -1.98 19.14 4.62
N GLY A 123 -1.11 19.63 5.51
CA GLY A 123 -0.98 21.06 5.78
C GLY A 123 -0.42 21.88 4.61
N GLU A 124 0.47 21.31 3.79
CA GLU A 124 0.94 21.98 2.57
C GLU A 124 -0.12 22.00 1.48
N ALA A 125 -0.86 20.92 1.29
CA ALA A 125 -1.94 20.84 0.30
C ALA A 125 -3.08 21.81 0.64
N GLU A 126 -3.45 21.94 1.92
CA GLU A 126 -4.42 22.93 2.42
C GLU A 126 -3.96 24.37 2.14
N LYS A 127 -2.69 24.70 2.45
CA LYS A 127 -2.10 26.03 2.17
C LYS A 127 -2.10 26.38 0.69
N ASN A 128 -2.02 25.38 -0.17
CA ASN A 128 -2.05 25.53 -1.63
C ASN A 128 -3.47 25.50 -2.20
N SER A 129 -4.50 25.43 -1.34
CA SER A 129 -5.92 25.38 -1.69
C SER A 129 -6.25 24.24 -2.66
N ILE A 130 -5.59 23.09 -2.49
CA ILE A 130 -5.83 21.90 -3.31
C ILE A 130 -7.04 21.14 -2.74
N GLY A 131 -8.06 20.93 -3.57
CA GLY A 131 -9.27 20.19 -3.19
C GLY A 131 -9.10 18.69 -3.37
N PHE A 132 -9.10 17.94 -2.27
CA PHE A 132 -9.12 16.47 -2.30
C PHE A 132 -9.92 15.91 -1.13
N SER A 133 -10.24 14.61 -1.18
CA SER A 133 -10.96 13.89 -0.13
C SER A 133 -10.28 12.57 0.17
N PHE A 134 -10.26 12.18 1.45
CA PHE A 134 -9.74 10.87 1.87
C PHE A 134 -10.79 9.81 1.61
N ILE A 135 -10.41 8.76 0.89
CA ILE A 135 -11.31 7.66 0.49
C ILE A 135 -11.06 6.43 1.34
N LEU A 136 -9.80 5.99 1.43
CA LEU A 136 -9.37 4.86 2.24
C LEU A 136 -8.08 5.21 2.95
N GLU A 137 -7.98 4.84 4.22
CA GLU A 137 -6.77 4.99 5.02
C GLU A 137 -6.53 3.70 5.79
N ASP A 138 -5.28 3.28 5.85
CA ASP A 138 -4.84 2.28 6.81
C ASP A 138 -3.42 2.55 7.28
N ARG A 139 -3.09 2.03 8.46
CA ARG A 139 -1.83 2.27 9.14
C ARG A 139 -1.17 0.97 9.57
N THR A 140 0.15 0.97 9.65
CA THR A 140 0.87 -0.17 10.24
C THR A 140 0.54 -0.25 11.73
N THR A 141 0.35 -1.47 12.22
CA THR A 141 0.25 -1.76 13.66
C THR A 141 1.61 -2.16 14.24
N GLY A 142 2.54 -2.59 13.40
CA GLY A 142 3.96 -2.70 13.71
C GLY A 142 4.72 -1.43 13.32
N PHE A 143 5.86 -1.20 13.97
CA PHE A 143 6.77 -0.12 13.60
C PHE A 143 7.66 -0.54 12.44
N ILE A 144 8.01 0.43 11.59
CA ILE A 144 8.96 0.16 10.52
C ILE A 144 10.41 0.26 10.98
N GLU A 145 11.30 -0.42 10.27
CA GLU A 145 12.72 -0.38 10.55
C GLU A 145 13.29 1.03 10.44
N THR A 146 13.90 1.47 11.54
CA THR A 146 14.67 2.71 11.62
C THR A 146 16.10 2.41 12.03
N ASP A 147 17.07 2.97 11.30
CA ASP A 147 18.50 2.86 11.61
C ASP A 147 19.17 4.24 11.67
N VAL A 148 20.12 4.41 12.57
CA VAL A 148 20.90 5.66 12.67
C VAL A 148 22.13 5.54 11.80
N TYR A 149 22.18 6.30 10.71
CA TYR A 149 23.36 6.26 9.84
C TYR A 149 24.56 7.00 10.46
N LEU A 150 24.33 7.89 11.45
CA LEU A 150 25.43 8.64 12.08
C LEU A 150 26.37 7.74 12.86
N THR A 151 25.87 6.62 13.38
CA THR A 151 26.67 5.68 14.17
C THR A 151 27.61 4.85 13.30
N GLU A 152 27.41 4.79 11.98
CA GLU A 152 28.37 4.21 11.03
C GLU A 152 29.74 4.91 11.08
N LYS A 153 29.77 6.19 11.48
CA LYS A 153 30.99 7.01 11.62
C LYS A 153 31.54 7.08 13.05
N LEU A 154 30.86 6.49 14.03
CA LEU A 154 31.27 6.52 15.44
C LEU A 154 32.13 5.30 15.79
N SER A 155 33.04 5.46 16.75
CA SER A 155 33.82 4.33 17.27
C SER A 155 32.89 3.31 17.96
N GLY A 156 33.27 2.02 17.93
CA GLY A 156 32.40 0.93 18.40
C GLY A 156 31.88 1.09 19.83
N PHE A 157 32.62 1.77 20.71
CA PHE A 157 32.20 2.06 22.07
C PHE A 157 31.01 3.04 22.13
N ILE A 158 31.06 4.14 21.37
CA ILE A 158 29.98 5.14 21.35
C ILE A 158 28.77 4.57 20.61
N ARG A 159 29.01 3.85 19.50
CA ARG A 159 27.96 3.18 18.72
C ARG A 159 27.13 2.23 19.58
N ASN A 160 27.75 1.39 20.40
CA ASN A 160 27.05 0.43 21.25
C ASN A 160 26.16 1.09 22.33
N ILE A 161 26.44 2.34 22.70
CA ILE A 161 25.63 3.11 23.66
C ILE A 161 24.49 3.86 22.95
N VAL A 162 24.74 4.37 21.74
CA VAL A 162 23.82 5.24 21.01
C VAL A 162 22.81 4.44 20.17
N ASP A 163 23.23 3.36 19.51
CA ASP A 163 22.36 2.55 18.63
C ASP A 163 21.03 2.14 19.30
N PRO A 164 21.01 1.63 20.55
CA PRO A 164 19.76 1.23 21.20
C PRO A 164 18.81 2.39 21.52
N LEU A 165 19.30 3.63 21.64
CA LEU A 165 18.46 4.79 21.98
C LEU A 165 17.64 5.29 20.79
N PHE A 166 18.09 5.00 19.57
CA PHE A 166 17.48 5.51 18.34
C PHE A 166 16.85 4.42 17.47
N LYS A 167 17.26 3.15 17.63
CA LYS A 167 16.56 1.97 17.09
C LYS A 167 15.12 1.79 17.62
N VAL A 168 14.68 2.67 18.52
CA VAL A 168 13.37 2.64 19.20
C VAL A 168 12.50 3.83 18.76
N THR A 169 12.81 4.45 17.61
CA THR A 169 11.84 5.39 17.02
C THR A 169 10.78 4.61 16.27
N ASP A 170 9.68 4.41 17.00
CA ASP A 170 8.41 3.86 16.56
C ASP A 170 7.82 4.69 15.41
N VAL A 171 8.13 4.33 14.16
CA VAL A 171 7.58 4.99 12.97
C VAL A 171 6.38 4.20 12.45
N VAL A 172 5.24 4.88 12.38
CA VAL A 172 4.00 4.37 11.78
C VAL A 172 3.94 4.79 10.32
N LEU A 173 3.73 3.83 9.43
CA LEU A 173 3.39 4.12 8.04
C LEU A 173 1.89 4.28 7.86
N VAL A 174 1.54 5.17 6.95
CA VAL A 174 0.19 5.41 6.50
C VAL A 174 0.12 5.11 5.00
N THR A 175 -0.88 4.33 4.62
CA THR A 175 -1.29 4.13 3.24
C THR A 175 -2.64 4.81 3.05
N LEU A 176 -2.73 5.71 2.08
CA LEU A 176 -3.87 6.58 1.90
C LEU A 176 -4.26 6.64 0.42
N LEU A 177 -5.53 6.39 0.14
CA LEU A 177 -6.14 6.65 -1.16
C LEU A 177 -6.94 7.94 -1.08
N ILE A 178 -6.63 8.91 -1.94
CA ILE A 178 -7.36 10.17 -2.04
C ILE A 178 -8.04 10.30 -3.40
N SER A 179 -9.11 11.07 -3.42
CA SER A 179 -9.85 11.52 -4.61
C SER A 179 -9.57 13.01 -4.80
N VAL A 180 -8.99 13.39 -5.94
CA VAL A 180 -8.61 14.78 -6.23
C VAL A 180 -9.67 15.42 -7.08
N HIS A 181 -10.19 16.58 -6.67
CA HIS A 181 -11.35 17.18 -7.32
C HIS A 181 -11.02 17.66 -8.74
N GLU A 182 -9.84 18.25 -8.94
CA GLU A 182 -9.38 18.77 -10.22
C GLU A 182 -8.20 17.94 -10.77
N ARG A 183 -8.21 17.66 -12.08
CA ARG A 183 -7.14 16.84 -12.71
C ARG A 183 -5.77 17.53 -12.67
N ASP A 184 -5.75 18.85 -12.85
CA ASP A 184 -4.51 19.63 -12.83
C ASP A 184 -3.85 19.64 -11.44
N ASP A 185 -4.64 19.46 -10.40
CA ASP A 185 -4.17 19.37 -9.02
C ASP A 185 -3.47 18.04 -8.69
N VAL A 186 -3.68 16.98 -9.46
CA VAL A 186 -2.96 15.69 -9.30
C VAL A 186 -1.46 15.91 -9.41
N ARG A 187 -1.03 16.67 -10.42
CA ARG A 187 0.40 16.98 -10.61
C ARG A 187 0.96 17.75 -9.42
N ARG A 188 0.20 18.72 -8.89
CA ARG A 188 0.61 19.50 -7.71
C ARG A 188 0.70 18.62 -6.47
N ILE A 189 -0.21 17.68 -6.30
CA ILE A 189 -0.15 16.66 -5.23
C ILE A 189 1.11 15.81 -5.36
N CYS A 190 1.42 15.29 -6.54
CA CYS A 190 2.63 14.50 -6.75
C CYS A 190 3.91 15.33 -6.50
N GLU A 191 3.91 16.61 -6.89
CA GLU A 191 5.02 17.54 -6.61
C GLU A 191 5.20 17.80 -5.11
N ILE A 192 4.12 18.02 -4.35
CA ILE A 192 4.16 18.18 -2.89
C ILE A 192 4.60 16.87 -2.23
N ALA A 193 4.05 15.74 -2.67
CA ALA A 193 4.41 14.43 -2.16
C ALA A 193 5.91 14.13 -2.32
N SER A 194 6.45 14.36 -3.53
CA SER A 194 7.87 14.21 -3.83
C SER A 194 8.76 15.05 -2.91
N ARG A 195 8.40 16.32 -2.65
CA ARG A 195 9.15 17.21 -1.73
C ARG A 195 9.11 16.76 -0.27
N ASN A 196 8.09 15.98 0.10
CA ASN A 196 7.88 15.49 1.46
C ASN A 196 8.29 14.02 1.64
N ASN A 197 9.02 13.43 0.68
CA ASN A 197 9.40 12.03 0.67
C ASN A 197 8.20 11.07 0.79
N ILE A 198 7.07 11.45 0.18
CA ILE A 198 5.87 10.64 0.10
C ILE A 198 5.87 9.98 -1.27
N PHE A 199 5.68 8.68 -1.28
CA PHE A 199 5.43 7.99 -2.53
C PHE A 199 4.01 8.28 -2.98
N ALA A 200 3.87 8.79 -4.20
CA ALA A 200 2.58 9.13 -4.80
C ALA A 200 2.46 8.48 -6.17
N VAL A 201 1.35 7.78 -6.42
CA VAL A 201 1.01 7.22 -7.72
C VAL A 201 -0.38 7.66 -8.12
N ASP A 202 -0.48 8.23 -9.31
CA ASP A 202 -1.75 8.47 -9.98
C ASP A 202 -2.35 7.11 -10.39
N PHE A 203 -3.55 6.82 -9.91
CA PHE A 203 -4.20 5.54 -10.19
C PHE A 203 -4.47 5.33 -11.67
N LYS A 204 -4.55 6.41 -12.45
CA LYS A 204 -4.69 6.34 -13.89
C LYS A 204 -3.51 5.63 -14.56
N ASP A 205 -2.29 5.85 -14.07
CA ASP A 205 -1.07 5.24 -14.61
C ASP A 205 -1.08 3.70 -14.39
N ILE A 206 -1.81 3.24 -13.37
CA ILE A 206 -1.96 1.80 -13.07
C ILE A 206 -3.02 1.15 -13.97
N VAL A 207 -4.13 1.85 -14.24
CA VAL A 207 -5.25 1.30 -15.03
C VAL A 207 -4.94 1.31 -16.53
N GLU A 208 -4.15 2.27 -17.01
CA GLU A 208 -3.74 2.33 -18.43
C GLU A 208 -2.67 1.29 -18.80
N GLU A 209 -1.97 0.69 -17.83
CA GLU A 209 -0.94 -0.34 -18.02
C GLU A 209 -1.49 -1.80 -18.04
N GLU A 210 -2.80 -2.00 -17.84
CA GLU A 210 -3.49 -3.31 -17.97
C GLU A 210 -4.21 -3.49 -19.32
#